data_AF-A0A1H7S006-F1
#
_entry.id   AF-A0A1H7S006-F1
#
_cell.length_a   1.000
_cell.length_b   1.000
_cell.length_c   1.000
_cell.angle_alpha   90.00
_cell.angle_beta   90.00
_cell.angle_gamma   90.00
#
_symmetry.space_group_name_H-M   'P 1'
#
loop_
_entity.id
_entity.type
_entity.pdbx_description
1 polymer ?
#
loop_
_entity_poly.entity_id
_entity_poly.type
_entity_poly.pdbx_seq_one_letter_code
_entity_poly.pdbx_strand_id
1 'polypeptide(L)'
;MIQVNLENAELKNERIEIGADAVYFLGPKLTLRNCTLVLRGAARNLVIPQARFIDCTFEAKRELKGFLWDKAYLENCQFTGSFRGNDFGEWPYSPGKGSIEGGDFSQARLDACRFLGCDVRALRFPSWPCFTLVDPVGRWRELSTQPWPGDIGPVVMAGLAQDPPSTAAMTYSATALAKRSGTTPEAIKAVLEKIEGVLL
;
A
#
# COMPACT_ATOMS: atom_id res chain seq x y z
N MET A 1 -27.20 2.15 -7.61
CA MET A 1 -25.97 2.74 -7.06
C MET A 1 -25.53 3.81 -8.05
N ILE A 2 -25.28 5.04 -7.60
CA ILE A 2 -24.90 6.13 -8.52
C ILE A 2 -23.46 5.89 -8.97
N GLN A 3 -23.15 6.25 -10.21
CA GLN A 3 -21.81 6.20 -10.75
C GLN A 3 -21.36 7.63 -11.07
N VAL A 4 -20.15 7.97 -10.63
CA VAL A 4 -19.50 9.26 -10.91
C VAL A 4 -18.27 8.98 -11.76
N ASN A 5 -18.21 9.57 -12.94
CA ASN A 5 -17.11 9.36 -13.90
C ASN A 5 -16.29 10.63 -14.02
N LEU A 6 -14.99 10.52 -13.79
CA LEU A 6 -13.99 11.53 -14.14
C LEU A 6 -13.05 10.89 -15.16
N GLU A 7 -13.08 11.33 -16.40
CA GLU A 7 -12.31 10.74 -17.50
C GLU A 7 -11.97 11.80 -18.55
N ASN A 8 -10.95 11.54 -19.37
CA ASN A 8 -10.52 12.41 -20.47
C ASN A 8 -10.27 13.87 -20.06
N ALA A 9 -9.69 14.08 -18.88
CA ALA A 9 -9.52 15.40 -18.29
C ALA A 9 -8.15 15.55 -17.60
N GLU A 10 -7.73 16.81 -17.45
CA GLU A 10 -6.65 17.19 -16.55
C GLU A 10 -7.22 18.11 -15.46
N LEU A 11 -7.12 17.68 -14.21
CA LEU A 11 -7.58 18.42 -13.04
C LEU A 11 -6.37 18.87 -12.20
N LYS A 12 -6.42 20.09 -11.66
CA LYS A 12 -5.32 20.68 -10.91
C LYS A 12 -5.83 21.37 -9.66
N ASN A 13 -5.14 21.17 -8.53
CA ASN A 13 -5.44 21.82 -7.25
C ASN A 13 -6.88 21.55 -6.74
N GLU A 14 -7.48 20.44 -7.17
CA GLU A 14 -8.84 20.08 -6.80
C GLU A 14 -8.88 19.25 -5.53
N ARG A 15 -9.99 19.37 -4.78
CA ARG A 15 -10.32 18.46 -3.69
C ARG A 15 -11.51 17.60 -4.09
N ILE A 16 -11.28 16.29 -4.23
CA ILE A 16 -12.27 15.33 -4.72
C ILE A 16 -12.67 14.40 -3.58
N GLU A 17 -13.95 14.35 -3.24
CA GLU A 17 -14.47 13.44 -2.23
C GLU A 17 -14.99 12.14 -2.86
N ILE A 18 -14.44 11.01 -2.40
CA ILE A 18 -14.85 9.65 -2.80
C ILE A 18 -15.71 9.07 -1.67
N GLY A 19 -17.03 9.22 -1.83
CA GLY A 19 -18.05 8.78 -0.89
C GLY A 19 -18.40 7.28 -0.95
N ALA A 20 -19.29 6.85 -0.06
CA ALA A 20 -19.81 5.48 -0.01
C ALA A 20 -21.11 5.28 -0.83
N ASP A 21 -21.71 6.38 -1.26
CA ASP A 21 -22.99 6.52 -1.96
C ASP A 21 -22.90 6.26 -3.47
N ALA A 22 -21.70 6.35 -4.03
CA ALA A 22 -21.44 6.13 -5.44
C ALA A 22 -20.22 5.24 -5.71
N VAL A 23 -20.11 4.77 -6.95
CA VAL A 23 -18.86 4.22 -7.50
C VAL A 23 -18.19 5.32 -8.32
N TYR A 24 -16.95 5.63 -7.99
CA TYR A 24 -16.15 6.66 -8.62
C TYR A 24 -15.17 6.01 -9.59
N PHE A 25 -15.39 6.25 -10.88
CA PHE A 25 -14.46 5.87 -11.93
C PHE A 25 -13.52 7.04 -12.21
N LEU A 26 -12.24 6.86 -11.92
CA LEU A 26 -11.17 7.84 -12.14
C LEU A 26 -10.28 7.37 -13.28
N GLY A 27 -10.61 7.79 -14.49
CA GLY A 27 -10.02 7.36 -15.75
C GLY A 27 -11.06 6.73 -16.69
N PRO A 28 -10.68 6.41 -17.94
CA PRO A 28 -9.33 6.50 -18.51
C PRO A 28 -8.92 7.93 -18.91
N LYS A 29 -7.63 8.10 -19.24
CA LYS A 29 -7.05 9.37 -19.72
C LYS A 29 -7.32 10.55 -18.78
N LEU A 30 -7.31 10.28 -17.48
CA LEU A 30 -7.46 11.27 -16.43
C LEU A 30 -6.07 11.56 -15.83
N THR A 31 -5.71 12.85 -15.72
CA THR A 31 -4.51 13.30 -15.02
C THR A 31 -4.91 14.25 -13.90
N LEU A 32 -4.48 13.97 -12.67
CA LEU A 32 -4.64 14.85 -11.52
C LEU A 32 -3.27 15.34 -11.11
N ARG A 33 -3.13 16.66 -10.94
CA ARG A 33 -1.90 17.29 -10.46
C ARG A 33 -2.18 18.11 -9.21
N ASN A 34 -1.41 17.87 -8.16
CA ASN A 34 -1.55 18.61 -6.90
C ASN A 34 -3.00 18.57 -6.34
N CYS A 35 -3.71 17.45 -6.57
CA CYS A 35 -5.08 17.27 -6.11
C CYS A 35 -5.10 16.50 -4.79
N THR A 36 -6.17 16.69 -4.01
CA THR A 36 -6.44 15.91 -2.81
C THR A 36 -7.65 15.01 -3.01
N LEU A 37 -7.47 13.71 -2.83
CA LEU A 37 -8.53 12.70 -2.91
C LEU A 37 -8.88 12.23 -1.50
N VAL A 38 -10.12 12.51 -1.08
CA VAL A 38 -10.63 12.17 0.26
C VAL A 38 -11.41 10.88 0.18
N LEU A 39 -10.85 9.79 0.70
CA LEU A 39 -11.44 8.46 0.62
C LEU A 39 -12.31 8.21 1.86
N ARG A 40 -13.63 8.29 1.70
CA ARG A 40 -14.64 7.98 2.73
C ARG A 40 -15.37 6.65 2.44
N GLY A 41 -15.39 6.22 1.18
CA GLY A 41 -15.94 4.95 0.72
C GLY A 41 -15.07 3.73 1.05
N ALA A 42 -15.53 2.54 0.64
CA ALA A 42 -14.75 1.32 0.65
C ALA A 42 -14.05 1.11 -0.72
N ALA A 43 -13.17 0.13 -0.85
CA ALA A 43 -12.46 -0.17 -2.12
C ALA A 43 -13.42 -0.35 -3.32
N ARG A 44 -14.59 -0.95 -3.10
CA ARG A 44 -15.64 -1.10 -4.15
C ARG A 44 -16.22 0.21 -4.70
N ASN A 45 -16.04 1.31 -3.98
CA ASN A 45 -16.51 2.63 -4.37
C ASN A 45 -15.49 3.36 -5.26
N LEU A 46 -14.31 2.80 -5.48
CA LEU A 46 -13.23 3.42 -6.24
C LEU A 46 -12.82 2.47 -7.37
N VAL A 47 -12.71 2.99 -8.58
CA VAL A 47 -12.17 2.27 -9.74
C VAL A 47 -11.23 3.22 -10.47
N ILE A 48 -9.97 2.79 -10.66
CA ILE A 48 -8.94 3.62 -11.29
C ILE A 48 -8.44 2.91 -12.55
N PRO A 49 -9.06 3.13 -13.72
CA PRO A 49 -8.53 2.60 -14.97
C PRO A 49 -7.50 3.56 -15.58
N GLN A 50 -6.22 3.31 -15.35
CA GLN A 50 -5.10 4.00 -16.02
C GLN A 50 -5.12 5.53 -15.88
N ALA A 51 -5.46 6.04 -14.69
CA ALA A 51 -5.31 7.46 -14.37
C ALA A 51 -3.92 7.78 -13.80
N ARG A 52 -3.47 9.01 -14.04
CA ARG A 52 -2.20 9.55 -13.52
C ARG A 52 -2.47 10.49 -12.36
N PHE A 53 -1.73 10.31 -11.29
CA PHE A 53 -1.76 11.16 -10.10
C PHE A 53 -0.35 11.65 -9.86
N ILE A 54 -0.17 12.96 -9.87
CA ILE A 54 1.14 13.61 -9.81
C ILE A 54 1.10 14.63 -8.70
N ASP A 55 1.97 14.47 -7.69
CA ASP A 55 2.00 15.31 -6.49
C ASP A 55 0.65 15.36 -5.76
N CYS A 56 -0.15 14.29 -5.85
CA CYS A 56 -1.47 14.22 -5.24
C CYS A 56 -1.41 13.71 -3.80
N THR A 57 -2.42 14.06 -3.00
CA THR A 57 -2.61 13.53 -1.65
C THR A 57 -3.84 12.62 -1.59
N PHE A 58 -3.69 11.42 -1.06
CA PHE A 58 -4.77 10.50 -0.74
C PHE A 58 -5.03 10.51 0.78
N GLU A 59 -6.20 11.00 1.19
CA GLU A 59 -6.64 11.04 2.58
C GLU A 59 -7.66 9.93 2.86
N ALA A 60 -7.21 8.80 3.40
CA ALA A 60 -8.10 7.73 3.85
C ALA A 60 -8.79 8.08 5.18
N LYS A 61 -9.97 8.72 5.10
CA LYS A 61 -10.83 8.99 6.27
C LYS A 61 -11.51 7.73 6.80
N ARG A 62 -11.60 6.69 5.95
CA ARG A 62 -11.98 5.33 6.30
C ARG A 62 -10.86 4.38 5.89
N GLU A 63 -10.67 3.28 6.64
CA GLU A 63 -9.71 2.23 6.24
C GLU A 63 -10.02 1.74 4.82
N LEU A 64 -9.08 1.95 3.89
CA LEU A 64 -9.15 1.40 2.54
C LEU A 64 -8.55 -0.01 2.56
N LYS A 65 -9.39 -1.03 2.34
CA LYS A 65 -9.00 -2.43 2.46
C LYS A 65 -9.04 -3.14 1.11
N GLY A 66 -7.96 -3.86 0.76
CA GLY A 66 -7.95 -4.77 -0.38
C GLY A 66 -7.95 -4.07 -1.74
N PHE A 67 -7.52 -2.81 -1.82
CA PHE A 67 -7.53 -2.08 -3.07
C PHE A 67 -6.24 -2.32 -3.86
N LEU A 68 -6.37 -2.64 -5.14
CA LEU A 68 -5.27 -2.82 -6.07
C LEU A 68 -5.06 -1.49 -6.80
N TRP A 69 -3.86 -0.92 -6.64
CA TRP A 69 -3.43 0.30 -7.33
C TRP A 69 -2.69 -0.03 -8.64
N ASP A 70 -2.78 -1.27 -9.11
CA ASP A 70 -2.09 -1.84 -10.27
C ASP A 70 -2.39 -1.13 -11.60
N LYS A 71 -3.47 -0.35 -11.62
CA LYS A 71 -3.90 0.45 -12.77
C LYS A 71 -3.80 1.96 -12.55
N ALA A 72 -3.12 2.39 -11.49
CA ALA A 72 -2.84 3.79 -11.21
C ALA A 72 -1.37 4.10 -11.54
N TYR A 73 -1.11 5.25 -12.16
CA TYR A 73 0.24 5.81 -12.24
C TYR A 73 0.37 6.85 -11.12
N LEU A 74 1.20 6.56 -10.13
CA LEU A 74 1.38 7.36 -8.92
C LEU A 74 2.78 7.98 -8.96
N GLU A 75 2.86 9.30 -9.05
CA GLU A 75 4.12 10.05 -9.06
C GLU A 75 4.15 10.99 -7.86
N ASN A 76 5.12 10.80 -6.96
CA ASN A 76 5.35 11.64 -5.77
C ASN A 76 4.08 11.89 -4.91
N CYS A 77 3.19 10.91 -4.84
CA CYS A 77 1.93 11.06 -4.10
C CYS A 77 2.11 10.84 -2.59
N GLN A 78 1.33 11.57 -1.79
CA GLN A 78 1.26 11.39 -0.34
C GLN A 78 0.03 10.55 0.05
N PHE A 79 0.20 9.68 1.02
CA PHE A 79 -0.86 8.83 1.56
C PHE A 79 -0.99 9.04 3.08
N THR A 80 -2.21 9.29 3.53
CA THR A 80 -2.54 9.47 4.95
C THR A 80 -3.75 8.63 5.33
N GLY A 81 -3.85 8.26 6.61
CA GLY A 81 -4.93 7.40 7.10
C GLY A 81 -4.56 5.92 7.08
N SER A 82 -5.55 5.01 6.98
CA SER A 82 -5.31 3.57 7.12
C SER A 82 -5.52 2.79 5.83
N PHE A 83 -4.56 1.93 5.49
CA PHE A 83 -4.60 1.05 4.34
C PHE A 83 -4.26 -0.37 4.78
N ARG A 84 -5.07 -1.34 4.36
CA ARG A 84 -4.89 -2.74 4.72
C ARG A 84 -5.01 -3.66 3.53
N GLY A 85 -4.04 -4.54 3.28
CA GLY A 85 -4.10 -5.44 2.13
C GLY A 85 -4.09 -4.71 0.80
N ASN A 86 -3.48 -3.53 0.72
CA ASN A 86 -3.39 -2.78 -0.54
C ASN A 86 -2.13 -3.16 -1.28
N ASP A 87 -2.23 -3.22 -2.60
CA ASP A 87 -1.11 -3.50 -3.47
C ASP A 87 -0.80 -2.28 -4.32
N PHE A 88 0.41 -1.76 -4.19
CA PHE A 88 0.90 -0.57 -4.88
C PHE A 88 1.91 -0.94 -5.96
N GLY A 89 1.97 -0.14 -7.02
CA GLY A 89 2.95 -0.28 -8.09
C GLY A 89 2.54 -1.26 -9.18
N GLU A 90 3.52 -1.76 -9.92
CA GLU A 90 3.29 -2.54 -11.13
C GLU A 90 3.07 -4.03 -10.81
N TRP A 91 1.90 -4.54 -11.21
CA TRP A 91 1.57 -5.95 -11.04
C TRP A 91 2.23 -6.80 -12.15
N PRO A 92 2.90 -7.93 -11.83
CA PRO A 92 3.71 -8.65 -12.81
C PRO A 92 2.90 -9.33 -13.92
N TYR A 93 1.61 -9.59 -13.68
CA TYR A 93 0.70 -10.16 -14.68
C TYR A 93 -0.05 -9.10 -15.48
N SER A 94 0.22 -7.81 -15.24
CA SER A 94 -0.37 -6.69 -15.97
C SER A 94 0.65 -5.54 -16.12
N PRO A 95 1.82 -5.81 -16.74
CA PRO A 95 2.87 -4.82 -16.90
C PRO A 95 2.39 -3.64 -17.75
N GLY A 96 2.91 -2.45 -17.45
CA GLY A 96 2.63 -1.19 -18.11
C GLY A 96 1.24 -0.61 -17.82
N LYS A 97 0.49 -1.16 -16.85
CA LYS A 97 -0.88 -0.69 -16.52
C LYS A 97 -0.93 0.31 -15.36
N GLY A 98 0.12 0.38 -14.56
CA GLY A 98 0.27 1.31 -13.45
C GLY A 98 1.72 1.31 -12.97
N SER A 99 2.07 2.29 -12.15
CA SER A 99 3.40 2.41 -11.55
C SER A 99 3.31 3.21 -10.25
N ILE A 100 4.34 3.07 -9.41
CA ILE A 100 4.59 3.98 -8.30
C ILE A 100 6.02 4.48 -8.39
N GLU A 101 6.15 5.78 -8.61
CA GLU A 101 7.39 6.51 -8.81
C GLU A 101 7.50 7.55 -7.70
N GLY A 102 8.13 7.15 -6.59
CA GLY A 102 8.13 7.91 -5.36
C GLY A 102 6.81 7.82 -4.59
N GLY A 103 6.82 8.32 -3.36
CA GLY A 103 5.62 8.43 -2.54
C GLY A 103 5.91 8.55 -1.05
N ASP A 104 5.04 9.28 -0.34
CA ASP A 104 5.16 9.48 1.10
C ASP A 104 4.00 8.80 1.84
N PHE A 105 4.32 7.72 2.55
CA PHE A 105 3.43 6.96 3.43
C PHE A 105 3.73 7.21 4.92
N SER A 106 4.58 8.18 5.26
CA SER A 106 5.00 8.43 6.64
C SER A 106 3.86 8.76 7.60
N GLN A 107 2.74 9.27 7.07
CA GLN A 107 1.51 9.58 7.82
C GLN A 107 0.40 8.54 7.60
N ALA A 108 0.72 7.41 6.96
CA ALA A 108 -0.19 6.29 6.77
C ALA A 108 0.02 5.21 7.84
N ARG A 109 -1.04 4.49 8.17
CA ARG A 109 -0.97 3.21 8.87
C ARG A 109 -1.18 2.11 7.84
N LEU A 110 -0.13 1.34 7.58
CA LEU A 110 -0.13 0.26 6.61
C LEU A 110 -0.17 -1.09 7.33
N ASP A 111 -1.02 -2.00 6.88
CA ASP A 111 -1.03 -3.39 7.36
C ASP A 111 -1.20 -4.37 6.21
N ALA A 112 -0.26 -5.32 6.08
CA ALA A 112 -0.23 -6.29 4.99
C ALA A 112 -0.33 -5.64 3.60
N CYS A 113 0.36 -4.51 3.39
CA CYS A 113 0.39 -3.82 2.10
C CYS A 113 1.67 -4.18 1.34
N ARG A 114 1.57 -4.44 0.04
CA ARG A 114 2.70 -4.78 -0.84
C ARG A 114 3.01 -3.64 -1.79
N PHE A 115 4.28 -3.53 -2.14
CA PHE A 115 4.82 -2.58 -3.12
C PHE A 115 5.57 -3.38 -4.18
N LEU A 116 5.11 -3.30 -5.43
CA LEU A 116 5.53 -4.17 -6.50
C LEU A 116 6.15 -3.38 -7.65
N GLY A 117 7.19 -3.94 -8.26
CA GLY A 117 7.81 -3.38 -9.47
C GLY A 117 8.27 -1.93 -9.32
N CYS A 118 8.76 -1.55 -8.14
CA CYS A 118 9.13 -0.16 -7.83
C CYS A 118 10.47 -0.05 -7.11
N ASP A 119 11.08 1.14 -7.15
CA ASP A 119 12.26 1.46 -6.36
C ASP A 119 11.86 1.86 -4.93
N VAL A 120 12.12 0.96 -3.98
CA VAL A 120 11.85 1.15 -2.55
C VAL A 120 12.57 2.38 -1.99
N ARG A 121 13.71 2.79 -2.55
CA ARG A 121 14.49 3.95 -2.07
C ARG A 121 13.80 5.28 -2.38
N ALA A 122 12.89 5.30 -3.36
CA ALA A 122 12.09 6.46 -3.68
C ALA A 122 10.86 6.60 -2.77
N LEU A 123 10.56 5.58 -1.95
CA LEU A 123 9.39 5.56 -1.07
C LEU A 123 9.78 5.92 0.37
N ARG A 124 8.91 6.69 1.03
CA ARG A 124 9.01 6.97 2.46
C ARG A 124 7.95 6.19 3.22
N PHE A 125 8.37 5.18 3.97
CA PHE A 125 7.48 4.33 4.76
C PHE A 125 7.12 4.94 6.12
N PRO A 126 6.00 4.51 6.73
CA PRO A 126 5.70 4.85 8.11
C PRO A 126 6.69 4.20 9.07
N SER A 127 7.06 4.94 10.11
CA SER A 127 7.85 4.42 11.22
C SER A 127 7.01 3.56 12.17
N TRP A 128 7.67 3.02 13.18
CA TRP A 128 7.10 2.25 14.28
C TRP A 128 5.86 2.96 14.84
N PRO A 129 4.73 2.25 15.04
CA PRO A 129 4.55 0.79 15.08
C PRO A 129 4.27 0.12 13.72
N CYS A 130 4.53 0.79 12.59
CA CYS A 130 4.64 0.10 11.31
C CYS A 130 6.08 -0.35 11.07
N PHE A 131 6.26 -1.39 10.26
CA PHE A 131 7.56 -1.82 9.79
C PHE A 131 7.47 -2.36 8.38
N THR A 132 8.56 -2.24 7.63
CA THR A 132 8.64 -2.66 6.23
C THR A 132 9.77 -3.67 6.04
N LEU A 133 9.41 -4.82 5.49
CA LEU A 133 10.36 -5.81 4.99
C LEU A 133 10.73 -5.43 3.56
N VAL A 134 12.02 -5.16 3.32
CA VAL A 134 12.56 -4.92 1.98
C VAL A 134 13.01 -6.24 1.36
N ASP A 135 12.64 -6.44 0.10
CA ASP A 135 12.84 -7.69 -0.66
C ASP A 135 12.37 -8.95 0.13
N PRO A 136 11.11 -8.98 0.61
CA PRO A 136 10.65 -10.08 1.44
C PRO A 136 10.64 -11.42 0.69
N VAL A 137 10.43 -11.39 -0.63
CA VAL A 137 10.44 -12.59 -1.47
C VAL A 137 11.87 -13.09 -1.68
N GLY A 138 12.84 -12.26 -2.03
CA GLY A 138 14.24 -12.69 -2.16
C GLY A 138 14.84 -13.19 -0.84
N ARG A 139 14.38 -12.64 0.28
CA ARG A 139 14.85 -12.95 1.64
C ARG A 139 13.99 -13.96 2.40
N TRP A 140 13.05 -14.62 1.74
CA TRP A 140 12.06 -15.48 2.40
C TRP A 140 12.68 -16.57 3.29
N ARG A 141 13.84 -17.14 2.92
CA ARG A 141 14.53 -18.18 3.72
C ARG A 141 15.09 -17.62 5.02
N GLU A 142 15.72 -16.46 4.95
CA GLU A 142 16.26 -15.76 6.11
C GLU A 142 15.11 -15.37 7.06
N LEU A 143 14.05 -14.79 6.51
CA LEU A 143 12.89 -14.34 7.27
C LEU A 143 12.14 -15.53 7.90
N SER A 144 11.94 -16.63 7.18
CA SER A 144 11.19 -17.79 7.69
C SER A 144 11.89 -18.58 8.80
N THR A 145 13.20 -18.42 8.96
CA THR A 145 14.00 -19.11 10.01
C THR A 145 14.11 -18.33 11.31
N GLN A 146 13.65 -17.08 11.35
CA GLN A 146 13.68 -16.28 12.57
C GLN A 146 12.71 -16.83 13.63
N PRO A 147 13.02 -16.65 14.93
CA PRO A 147 12.16 -17.08 16.03
C PRO A 147 10.98 -16.12 16.23
N TRP A 148 10.09 -16.04 15.23
CA TRP A 148 8.94 -15.16 15.28
C TRP A 148 7.99 -15.53 16.44
N PRO A 149 7.46 -14.54 17.18
CA PRO A 149 6.58 -14.83 18.29
C PRO A 149 5.14 -15.12 17.82
N GLY A 150 4.44 -15.99 18.54
CA GLY A 150 3.10 -16.43 18.18
C GLY A 150 3.06 -17.11 16.81
N ASP A 151 1.98 -16.91 16.06
CA ASP A 151 1.75 -17.60 14.78
C ASP A 151 2.37 -16.89 13.55
N ILE A 152 3.22 -15.87 13.75
CA ILE A 152 3.74 -15.03 12.65
C ILE A 152 4.58 -15.84 11.66
N GLY A 153 5.48 -16.69 12.15
CA GLY A 153 6.36 -17.52 11.30
C GLY A 153 5.56 -18.39 10.32
N PRO A 154 4.73 -19.33 10.80
CA PRO A 154 4.00 -20.25 9.93
C PRO A 154 2.90 -19.60 9.08
N VAL A 155 2.28 -18.50 9.53
CA VAL A 155 1.14 -17.89 8.81
C VAL A 155 1.57 -16.79 7.85
N VAL A 156 2.51 -15.95 8.26
CA VAL A 156 2.90 -14.76 7.48
C VAL A 156 4.18 -15.04 6.71
N MET A 157 5.22 -15.51 7.41
CA MET A 157 6.56 -15.59 6.82
C MET A 157 6.72 -16.78 5.88
N ALA A 158 6.02 -17.89 6.14
CA ALA A 158 5.98 -19.03 5.20
C ALA A 158 5.29 -18.69 3.88
N GLY A 159 4.39 -17.69 3.88
CA GLY A 159 3.66 -17.25 2.68
C GLY A 159 4.51 -16.42 1.70
N LEU A 160 5.62 -15.84 2.15
CA LEU A 160 6.44 -14.92 1.35
C LEU A 160 6.96 -15.53 0.05
N ALA A 161 7.28 -16.83 0.07
CA ALA A 161 7.78 -17.52 -1.12
C ALA A 161 6.73 -17.64 -2.24
N GLN A 162 5.45 -17.41 -1.93
CA GLN A 162 4.32 -17.46 -2.87
C GLN A 162 3.89 -16.07 -3.36
N ASP A 163 4.42 -15.00 -2.77
CA ASP A 163 4.15 -13.65 -3.23
C ASP A 163 4.79 -13.41 -4.61
N PRO A 164 4.25 -12.47 -5.41
CA PRO A 164 4.78 -12.22 -6.73
C PRO A 164 6.27 -11.82 -6.67
N PRO A 165 7.14 -12.33 -7.56
CA PRO A 165 8.59 -12.04 -7.52
C PRO A 165 8.96 -10.56 -7.62
N SER A 166 8.05 -9.72 -8.13
CA SER A 166 8.24 -8.27 -8.20
C SER A 166 7.93 -7.53 -6.89
N THR A 167 7.57 -8.23 -5.81
CA THR A 167 7.29 -7.63 -4.50
C THR A 167 8.58 -7.07 -3.90
N ALA A 168 8.78 -5.77 -4.06
CA ALA A 168 9.98 -5.07 -3.64
C ALA A 168 9.95 -4.73 -2.14
N ALA A 169 8.76 -4.50 -1.58
CA ALA A 169 8.60 -4.28 -0.15
C ALA A 169 7.21 -4.70 0.36
N MET A 170 7.13 -5.02 1.65
CA MET A 170 5.86 -5.29 2.31
C MET A 170 5.82 -4.67 3.70
N THR A 171 4.74 -3.95 3.99
CA THR A 171 4.58 -3.20 5.25
C THR A 171 3.47 -3.78 6.11
N TYR A 172 3.72 -3.86 7.40
CA TYR A 172 2.79 -4.33 8.42
C TYR A 172 2.64 -3.33 9.56
N SER A 173 1.48 -3.37 10.20
CA SER A 173 1.30 -2.76 11.52
C SER A 173 1.61 -3.82 12.57
N ALA A 174 2.64 -3.58 13.38
CA ALA A 174 3.01 -4.49 14.47
C ALA A 174 1.86 -4.71 15.45
N THR A 175 1.05 -3.67 15.71
CA THR A 175 -0.15 -3.77 16.56
C THR A 175 -1.21 -4.69 15.95
N ALA A 176 -1.51 -4.53 14.66
CA ALA A 176 -2.48 -5.39 13.99
C ALA A 176 -1.97 -6.83 13.87
N LEU A 177 -0.67 -7.00 13.60
CA LEU A 177 0.01 -8.29 13.49
C LEU A 177 0.02 -9.04 14.83
N ALA A 178 0.41 -8.35 15.90
CA ALA A 178 0.42 -8.89 17.25
C ALA A 178 -0.95 -9.44 17.64
N LYS A 179 -2.01 -8.66 17.39
CA LYS A 179 -3.39 -9.06 17.70
C LYS A 179 -3.83 -10.32 16.96
N ARG A 180 -3.52 -10.44 15.66
CA ARG A 180 -3.96 -11.60 14.85
C ARG A 180 -3.11 -12.85 15.07
N SER A 181 -1.91 -12.70 15.61
CA SER A 181 -0.94 -13.79 15.81
C SER A 181 -0.74 -14.19 17.27
N GLY A 182 -1.54 -13.64 18.20
CA GLY A 182 -1.49 -14.00 19.62
C GLY A 182 -0.18 -13.59 20.31
N THR A 183 0.36 -12.41 19.99
CA THR A 183 1.63 -11.90 20.55
C THR A 183 1.55 -10.39 20.87
N THR A 184 2.68 -9.73 21.14
CA THR A 184 2.78 -8.30 21.42
C THR A 184 3.63 -7.57 20.37
N PRO A 185 3.40 -6.26 20.14
CA PRO A 185 4.25 -5.45 19.26
C PRO A 185 5.72 -5.48 19.68
N GLU A 186 6.02 -5.48 20.98
CA GLU A 186 7.37 -5.45 21.52
C GLU A 186 8.12 -6.75 21.20
N ALA A 187 7.45 -7.90 21.29
CA ALA A 187 8.03 -9.19 20.91
C ALA A 187 8.34 -9.23 19.40
N ILE A 188 7.48 -8.64 18.57
CA ILE A 188 7.73 -8.49 17.13
C ILE A 188 8.95 -7.59 16.90
N LYS A 189 9.01 -6.43 17.56
CA LYS A 189 10.12 -5.48 17.43
C LYS A 189 11.47 -6.13 17.77
N ALA A 190 11.52 -6.92 18.85
CA ALA A 190 12.74 -7.59 19.31
C ALA A 190 13.30 -8.60 18.28
N VAL A 191 12.46 -9.16 17.40
CA VAL A 191 12.92 -9.98 16.27
C VAL A 191 13.38 -9.07 15.13
N LEU A 192 12.59 -8.06 14.76
CA LEU A 192 12.90 -7.15 13.66
C LEU A 192 14.22 -6.40 13.84
N GLU A 193 14.55 -5.95 15.05
CA GLU A 193 15.81 -5.24 15.35
C GLU A 193 17.07 -6.08 15.10
N LYS A 194 16.93 -7.40 14.95
CA LYS A 194 18.03 -8.33 14.64
C LYS A 194 18.15 -8.64 13.15
N ILE A 195 17.20 -8.20 12.34
CA ILE A 195 17.13 -8.48 10.91
C ILE A 195 17.63 -7.23 10.17
N GLU A 196 18.71 -7.38 9.39
CA GLU A 196 19.26 -6.28 8.59
C GLU A 196 18.25 -5.84 7.50
N GLY A 197 18.25 -4.57 7.12
CA GLY A 197 17.43 -4.09 5.99
C GLY A 197 15.91 -4.09 6.24
N VAL A 198 15.47 -4.26 7.49
CA VAL A 198 14.10 -3.94 7.91
C VAL A 198 14.02 -2.45 8.20
N LEU A 199 12.95 -1.80 7.73
CA LEU A 199 12.66 -0.41 8.07
C LEU A 199 11.69 -0.38 9.25
N LEU A 200 12.07 0.37 10.29
CA LEU A 200 11.32 0.60 11.52
C LEU A 200 10.97 2.08 11.69
#